data_AF-A0A6I3BCJ0-F1
#
_entry.id   AF-A0A6I3BCJ0-F1
#
_cell.length_a   1.000
_cell.length_b   1.000
_cell.length_c   1.000
_cell.angle_alpha   90.00
_cell.angle_beta   90.00
_cell.angle_gamma   90.00
#
_symmetry.space_group_name_H-M   'P 1'
#
loop_
_entity.id
_entity.type
_entity.pdbx_description
1 polymer ?
#
loop_
_entity_poly.entity_id
_entity_poly.type
_entity_poly.pdbx_seq_one_letter_code
_entity_poly.pdbx_strand_id
1 'polypeptide(L)'
;SGQVQIIGRVRAPEIRRRFRISDPTQGELLEVSNIDLERLNIQMPSELAPIYVEVLESQPPDSPELSRIAAPALSTGSHLSYTFQWFTFSVFVLAGWIIVIRRKIKTMRAIKTS
;
A
#
# COMPACT_ATOMS: atom_id res chain seq x y z
N SER A 1 -21.93 0.46 -34.41
CA SER A 1 -22.12 0.80 -32.99
C SER A 1 -22.91 -0.32 -32.34
N GLY A 2 -22.28 -1.05 -31.42
CA GLY A 2 -22.95 -2.10 -30.63
C GLY A 2 -23.24 -1.59 -29.22
N GLN A 3 -24.29 -2.10 -28.59
CA GLN A 3 -24.55 -1.84 -27.18
C GLN A 3 -23.49 -2.58 -26.35
N VAL A 4 -22.79 -1.87 -25.47
CA VAL A 4 -21.81 -2.45 -24.54
C VAL A 4 -22.38 -2.35 -23.14
N GLN A 5 -22.41 -3.47 -22.42
CA GLN A 5 -22.74 -3.51 -21.00
C GLN A 5 -21.45 -3.59 -20.21
N ILE A 6 -21.31 -2.73 -19.20
CA ILE A 6 -20.11 -2.64 -18.36
C ILE A 6 -20.55 -2.76 -16.90
N ILE A 7 -19.93 -3.69 -16.19
CA ILE A 7 -19.97 -3.78 -14.74
C ILE A 7 -18.65 -3.24 -14.22
N GLY A 8 -18.69 -2.22 -13.37
CA GLY A 8 -17.49 -1.57 -12.88
C GLY A 8 -17.69 -0.85 -11.55
N ARG A 9 -16.58 -0.39 -10.98
CA ARG A 9 -16.57 0.40 -9.76
C ARG A 9 -16.36 1.86 -10.13
N VAL A 10 -17.25 2.73 -9.66
CA VAL A 10 -17.04 4.17 -9.77
C VAL A 10 -15.95 4.58 -8.78
N ARG A 11 -14.95 5.30 -9.26
CA ARG A 11 -13.82 5.81 -8.48
C ARG A 11 -13.76 7.33 -8.64
N ALA A 12 -13.46 8.01 -7.53
CA ALA A 12 -13.06 9.40 -7.58
C ALA A 12 -11.65 9.52 -8.17
N PRO A 13 -11.34 10.58 -8.92
CA PRO A 13 -10.01 10.83 -9.45
C PRO A 13 -8.98 10.80 -8.34
N GLU A 14 -7.83 10.21 -8.64
CA GLU A 14 -6.79 10.10 -7.64
C GLU A 14 -6.03 11.43 -7.54
N ILE A 15 -6.42 12.25 -6.56
CA ILE A 15 -5.78 13.54 -6.33
C ILE A 15 -4.33 13.31 -5.88
N ARG A 16 -3.41 14.01 -6.54
CA ARG A 16 -1.97 14.06 -6.28
C ARG A 16 -1.61 13.85 -4.80
N ARG A 17 -0.97 12.73 -4.48
CA ARG A 17 -0.23 12.57 -3.22
C ARG A 17 1.20 13.01 -3.46
N ARG A 18 1.70 13.93 -2.61
CA ARG A 18 2.98 14.67 -2.71
C ARG A 18 4.25 13.82 -2.93
N PHE A 19 4.17 12.50 -2.81
CA PHE A 19 5.33 11.59 -2.81
C PHE A 19 5.22 10.44 -3.82
N ARG A 20 4.34 10.55 -4.82
CA ARG A 20 4.21 9.54 -5.88
C ARG A 20 4.95 9.98 -7.14
N ILE A 21 5.48 9.02 -7.88
CA ILE A 21 5.96 9.24 -9.26
C ILE A 21 4.79 9.84 -10.06
N SER A 22 5.03 10.96 -10.75
CA SER A 22 4.04 11.68 -11.53
C SER A 22 4.35 11.56 -13.02
N ASP A 23 3.30 11.49 -13.83
CA ASP A 23 3.43 11.54 -15.29
C ASP A 23 4.00 12.89 -15.75
N PRO A 24 4.73 12.94 -16.88
CA PRO A 24 5.26 14.18 -17.44
C PRO A 24 4.16 15.24 -17.64
N THR A 25 4.44 16.47 -17.20
CA THR A 25 3.50 17.59 -17.30
C THR A 25 3.28 18.07 -18.75
N GLN A 26 4.15 17.67 -19.67
CA GLN A 26 4.12 18.06 -21.08
C GLN A 26 4.35 16.85 -21.98
N GLY A 27 3.94 16.96 -23.24
CA GLY A 27 4.01 15.88 -24.23
C GLY A 27 2.78 14.98 -24.22
N GLU A 28 2.71 14.08 -25.19
CA GLU A 28 1.65 13.08 -25.29
C GLU A 28 1.95 11.92 -24.32
N LEU A 29 1.00 11.60 -23.45
CA LEU A 29 1.11 10.44 -22.56
C LEU A 29 0.65 9.19 -23.31
N LEU A 30 1.60 8.31 -23.63
CA LEU A 30 1.34 6.96 -24.18
C LEU A 30 1.17 5.91 -23.06
N GLU A 31 1.75 6.18 -21.90
CA GLU A 31 1.63 5.38 -20.69
C GLU A 31 1.28 6.31 -19.52
N VAL A 32 0.49 5.80 -18.58
CA VAL A 32 -0.06 6.57 -17.47
C VAL A 32 0.21 5.82 -16.17
N SER A 33 0.97 6.44 -15.27
CA SER A 33 1.25 5.89 -13.94
C SER A 33 0.15 6.21 -12.93
N ASN A 34 -0.66 7.24 -13.18
CA ASN A 34 -1.79 7.61 -12.34
C ASN A 34 -2.98 8.15 -13.12
N ILE A 35 -4.21 7.85 -12.67
CA ILE A 35 -5.44 8.38 -13.28
C ILE A 35 -5.66 9.83 -12.81
N ASP A 36 -4.82 10.74 -13.31
CA ASP A 36 -4.95 12.20 -13.17
C ASP A 36 -5.81 12.74 -14.31
N LEU A 37 -7.09 12.96 -14.01
CA LEU A 37 -8.07 13.40 -15.01
C LEU A 37 -7.75 14.80 -15.55
N GLU A 38 -7.19 15.72 -14.75
CA GLU A 38 -6.84 17.06 -15.23
C GLU A 38 -5.75 16.98 -16.30
N ARG A 39 -4.74 16.15 -16.05
CA ARG A 39 -3.62 15.96 -16.99
C ARG A 39 -4.05 15.25 -18.27
N LEU A 40 -4.89 14.22 -18.14
CA LEU A 40 -5.42 13.46 -19.28
C LEU A 40 -6.36 14.29 -20.13
N ASN A 41 -7.17 15.17 -19.53
CA ASN A 41 -8.13 16.01 -20.25
C ASN A 41 -7.48 16.87 -21.35
N ILE A 42 -6.19 17.23 -21.20
CA ILE A 42 -5.42 18.02 -22.18
C ILE A 42 -5.27 17.30 -23.53
N GLN A 43 -5.20 15.97 -23.53
CA GLN A 43 -4.99 15.15 -24.73
C GLN A 43 -6.24 14.37 -25.16
N MET A 44 -7.38 14.62 -24.52
CA MET A 44 -8.65 13.96 -24.83
C MET A 44 -9.48 14.81 -25.79
N PRO A 45 -10.26 14.18 -26.69
CA PRO A 45 -11.09 14.90 -27.65
C PRO A 45 -12.29 15.63 -27.01
N SER A 46 -12.64 15.30 -25.77
CA SER A 46 -13.77 15.86 -25.03
C SER A 46 -13.46 16.00 -23.54
N GLU A 47 -14.20 16.88 -22.86
CA GLU A 47 -14.07 17.06 -21.42
C GLU A 47 -14.42 15.77 -20.66
N LEU A 48 -13.51 15.33 -19.79
CA LEU A 48 -13.68 14.15 -18.95
C LEU A 48 -14.60 14.47 -17.77
N ALA A 49 -15.53 13.55 -17.46
CA ALA A 49 -16.28 13.61 -16.21
C ALA A 49 -15.32 13.52 -15.01
N PRO A 50 -15.65 14.13 -13.84
CA PRO A 50 -14.78 14.14 -12.66
C PRO A 50 -14.77 12.79 -11.91
N ILE A 51 -14.98 11.69 -12.62
CA ILE A 51 -15.01 10.31 -12.14
C ILE A 51 -14.45 9.40 -13.23
N TYR A 52 -13.97 8.22 -12.83
CA TYR A 52 -13.66 7.15 -13.77
C TYR A 52 -14.27 5.83 -13.29
N VAL A 53 -14.47 4.91 -14.24
CA VAL A 53 -15.01 3.58 -13.96
C VAL A 53 -13.89 2.56 -14.12
N GLU A 54 -13.58 1.85 -13.05
CA GLU A 54 -12.72 0.66 -13.10
C GLU A 54 -13.57 -0.52 -13.57
N VAL A 55 -13.36 -0.94 -14.82
CA VAL A 55 -14.13 -2.02 -15.46
C VAL A 55 -13.75 -3.36 -14.83
N LEU A 56 -14.76 -4.08 -14.32
CA LEU A 56 -14.61 -5.44 -13.81
C LEU A 56 -15.00 -6.47 -14.87
N GLU A 57 -16.08 -6.20 -15.60
CA GLU A 57 -16.61 -7.06 -16.65
C GLU A 57 -17.24 -6.21 -17.75
N SER A 58 -17.04 -6.61 -19.01
CA SER A 58 -17.62 -5.97 -20.18
C SER A 58 -18.24 -7.03 -21.09
N GLN A 59 -19.35 -6.65 -21.72
CA GLN A 59 -20.04 -7.47 -22.71
C GLN A 59 -20.34 -6.61 -23.95
N PRO A 60 -19.78 -6.93 -25.13
CA PRO A 60 -18.87 -8.05 -25.41
C PRO A 60 -17.51 -7.91 -24.68
N PRO A 61 -16.74 -9.01 -24.53
CA PRO A 61 -15.46 -8.99 -23.83
C PRO A 61 -14.48 -8.04 -24.48
N ASP A 62 -13.66 -7.37 -23.67
CA ASP A 62 -12.58 -6.52 -24.15
C ASP A 62 -11.54 -7.32 -24.95
N SER A 63 -10.79 -6.62 -25.81
CA SER A 63 -9.68 -7.20 -26.56
C SER A 63 -8.71 -7.93 -25.62
N PRO A 64 -8.21 -9.13 -25.96
CA PRO A 64 -7.22 -9.84 -25.16
C PRO A 64 -5.88 -9.08 -25.00
N GLU A 65 -5.65 -8.03 -25.80
CA GLU A 65 -4.49 -7.13 -25.67
C GLU A 65 -4.59 -6.21 -24.43
N LEU A 66 -5.80 -5.98 -23.92
CA LEU A 66 -6.03 -5.25 -22.67
C LEU A 66 -5.80 -6.21 -21.49
N SER A 67 -4.55 -6.31 -21.05
CA SER A 67 -4.22 -7.08 -19.85
C SER A 67 -4.80 -6.35 -18.64
N ARG A 68 -5.78 -6.97 -17.96
CA ARG A 68 -6.26 -6.47 -16.67
C ARG A 68 -5.08 -6.43 -15.70
N ILE A 69 -4.86 -5.26 -15.10
CA ILE A 69 -3.90 -5.13 -14.00
C ILE A 69 -4.36 -6.11 -12.92
N ALA A 70 -3.58 -7.17 -12.73
CA ALA A 70 -3.89 -8.19 -11.75
C ALA A 70 -4.03 -7.50 -10.38
N ALA A 71 -5.10 -7.81 -9.65
CA ALA A 71 -5.25 -7.33 -8.29
C ALA A 71 -3.96 -7.63 -7.53
N PRO A 72 -3.39 -6.66 -6.79
CA PRO A 72 -2.16 -6.89 -6.06
C PRO A 72 -2.39 -8.10 -5.17
N ALA A 73 -1.60 -9.16 -5.39
CA ALA A 73 -1.64 -10.31 -4.52
C ALA A 73 -1.38 -9.77 -3.11
N LEU A 74 -2.33 -9.97 -2.19
CA LEU A 74 -2.07 -9.79 -0.77
C LEU A 74 -1.10 -10.91 -0.36
N SER A 75 0.16 -10.81 -0.80
CA SER A 75 1.21 -11.63 -0.26
C SER A 75 1.45 -11.10 1.14
N THR A 76 0.96 -11.83 2.14
CA THR A 76 1.27 -11.65 3.56
C THR A 76 2.74 -12.02 3.81
N GLY A 77 3.65 -11.38 3.08
CA GLY A 77 5.07 -11.67 3.03
C GLY A 77 5.77 -11.25 4.31
N SER A 78 6.12 -12.23 5.15
CA SER A 78 7.12 -12.16 6.23
C SER A 78 6.82 -11.30 7.47
N HIS A 79 5.55 -11.08 7.86
CA HIS A 79 5.26 -10.61 9.22
C HIS A 79 5.65 -11.64 10.30
N LEU A 80 5.76 -12.93 9.95
CA LEU A 80 6.12 -14.00 10.88
C LEU A 80 7.54 -13.86 11.43
N SER A 81 8.51 -13.47 10.60
CA SER A 81 9.91 -13.31 11.02
C SER A 81 10.05 -12.15 12.01
N TYR A 82 9.37 -11.04 11.75
CA TYR A 82 9.37 -9.86 12.62
C TYR A 82 8.75 -10.12 13.99
N THR A 83 7.66 -10.90 14.04
CA THR A 83 7.04 -11.32 15.32
C THR A 83 8.01 -12.16 16.16
N PHE A 84 8.72 -13.10 15.53
CA PHE A 84 9.74 -13.90 16.23
C PHE A 84 10.90 -13.03 16.75
N GLN A 85 11.34 -12.03 15.98
CA GLN A 85 12.38 -11.09 16.42
C GLN A 85 11.96 -10.34 17.68
N TRP A 86 10.74 -9.80 17.73
CA TRP A 86 10.22 -9.11 18.91
C TRP A 86 10.08 -10.02 20.11
N PHE A 87 9.68 -11.26 19.90
CA PHE A 87 9.57 -12.24 20.97
C PHE A 87 10.94 -12.52 21.59
N THR A 88 11.95 -12.81 20.76
CA THR A 88 13.33 -13.04 21.22
C THR A 88 13.90 -11.82 21.95
N PHE A 89 13.73 -10.62 21.41
CA PHE A 89 14.16 -9.38 22.06
C PHE A 89 13.52 -9.20 23.44
N SER A 90 12.20 -9.39 23.53
CA SER A 90 11.45 -9.23 24.78
C SER A 90 11.91 -10.21 25.87
N VAL A 91 12.22 -11.46 25.50
CA VAL A 91 12.77 -12.46 26.44
C VAL A 91 14.11 -12.01 27.01
N PHE A 92 15.04 -11.52 26.17
CA PHE A 92 16.34 -11.05 26.65
C PHE A 92 16.22 -9.81 27.56
N VAL A 93 15.36 -8.86 27.21
CA VAL A 93 15.08 -7.68 28.05
C VAL A 93 14.53 -8.09 29.41
N LEU A 94 13.56 -9.01 29.44
CA LEU A 94 12.96 -9.50 30.68
C LEU A 94 13.99 -10.24 31.55
N ALA A 95 14.79 -11.12 30.95
CA ALA A 95 15.85 -11.84 31.66
C ALA A 95 16.89 -10.88 32.26
N GLY A 96 17.35 -9.90 31.47
CA GLY A 96 18.27 -8.86 31.93
C GLY A 96 17.71 -8.06 33.10
N TRP A 97 16.45 -7.64 33.01
CA TRP A 97 15.75 -6.92 34.07
C TRP A 97 15.67 -7.73 35.38
N ILE A 98 15.31 -9.02 35.30
CA ILE A 98 15.27 -9.93 36.46
C ILE A 98 16.66 -10.06 37.10
N ILE A 99 17.71 -10.24 36.30
CA ILE A 99 19.09 -10.35 36.80
C ILE A 99 19.52 -9.07 37.52
N VAL A 100 19.24 -7.90 36.94
CA VAL A 100 19.56 -6.60 37.54
C VAL A 100 18.84 -6.43 38.88
N ILE A 101 17.53 -6.72 38.93
CA ILE A 101 16.75 -6.62 40.18
C ILE A 101 17.31 -7.55 41.25
N ARG A 102 17.57 -8.82 40.92
CA ARG A 102 18.12 -9.78 41.88
C ARG A 102 19.48 -9.33 42.43
N ARG A 103 20.34 -8.78 41.57
CA ARG A 103 21.63 -8.21 41.99
C ARG A 103 21.43 -7.02 42.93
N LYS A 104 20.55 -6.07 42.59
CA LYS A 104 20.27 -4.91 43.45
C LYS A 104 19.73 -5.33 44.81
N ILE A 105 18.81 -6.31 44.87
CA ILE A 105 18.27 -6.84 46.14
C ILE A 105 19.38 -7.49 46.97
N LYS A 106 20.25 -8.30 46.36
CA LYS A 106 21.38 -8.93 47.07
C LYS A 106 22.36 -7.90 47.63
N THR A 107 22.70 -6.88 46.86
CA THR A 107 23.57 -5.78 47.31
C THR A 107 22.94 -4.99 48.45
N MET A 108 21.65 -4.64 48.38
CA MET A 108 20.95 -3.93 49.46
C MET A 108 20.85 -4.76 50.75
N ARG A 109 20.64 -6.08 50.64
CA ARG A 109 20.65 -6.97 51.81
C ARG A 109 22.02 -7.00 52.48
N ALA A 110 23.10 -7.10 51.70
CA ALA A 110 24.46 -7.11 52.23
C ALA A 110 24.82 -5.81 52.98
N ILE A 111 24.37 -4.65 52.48
CA ILE A 111 24.61 -3.34 53.12
C ILE A 111 23.83 -3.19 54.44
N LYS A 112 22.65 -3.81 54.58
CA LYS A 112 21.83 -3.68 55.80
C LYS A 112 22.29 -4.56 56.97
N THR A 113 23.16 -5.54 56.71
CA THR A 113 23.68 -6.50 57.72
C THR A 113 25.10 -6.20 58.20
N SER A 114 25.73 -5.12 57.73
CA SER A 114 27.05 -4.65 58.17
C SER A 114 26.93 -3.30 58.88
#